data_AF-A0A942FEB3-F1
#
_entry.id   AF-A0A942FEB3-F1
#
_cell.length_a   1.000
_cell.length_b   1.000
_cell.length_c   1.000
_cell.angle_alpha   90.00
_cell.angle_beta   90.00
_cell.angle_gamma   90.00
#
_symmetry.space_group_name_H-M   'P 1'
#
loop_
_entity.id
_entity.type
_entity.pdbx_description
1 polymer ?
#
loop_
_entity_poly.entity_id
_entity_poly.type
_entity_poly.pdbx_seq_one_letter_code
_entity_poly.pdbx_strand_id
1 'polypeptide(L)'
;MGKTLINILLFIILTSVSALANGEHLKTLKQETDPKAFKILKEKSIDPKTGLLETLDPHHFKGKARQAYQIAKDIPEVLAQVPCFCDCDVFGHENLLDCFIDQHGAG
;
A
#
# COMPACT_ATOMS: atom_id res chain seq x y z
N MET A 1 -24.15 -27.46 -34.90
CA MET A 1 -23.60 -27.69 -33.54
C MET A 1 -22.21 -27.13 -33.31
N GLY A 2 -21.21 -27.37 -34.18
CA GLY A 2 -19.80 -27.03 -33.89
C GLY A 2 -19.45 -25.54 -33.76
N LYS A 3 -20.05 -24.66 -34.57
CA LYS A 3 -19.76 -23.21 -34.55
C LYS A 3 -20.20 -22.52 -33.25
N THR A 4 -21.31 -22.97 -32.66
CA THR A 4 -21.82 -22.42 -31.39
C THR A 4 -20.91 -22.79 -30.22
N LEU A 5 -20.38 -24.01 -30.20
CA LEU A 5 -19.41 -24.46 -29.19
C LEU A 5 -18.07 -23.72 -29.30
N ILE A 6 -17.60 -23.46 -30.53
CA ILE A 6 -16.38 -22.68 -30.78
C ILE A 6 -16.55 -21.22 -30.32
N ASN A 7 -17.70 -20.61 -30.59
CA ASN A 7 -17.97 -19.24 -30.18
C ASN A 7 -18.12 -19.10 -28.65
N ILE A 8 -18.72 -20.09 -27.98
CA ILE A 8 -18.80 -20.13 -26.51
C ILE A 8 -17.42 -20.31 -25.91
N LEU A 9 -16.58 -21.19 -26.46
CA LEU A 9 -15.22 -21.40 -25.99
C LEU A 9 -14.36 -20.13 -26.16
N LEU A 10 -14.49 -19.43 -27.29
CA LEU A 10 -13.83 -18.15 -27.53
C LEU A 10 -14.28 -17.06 -26.53
N PHE A 11 -15.57 -17.02 -26.19
CA PHE A 11 -16.09 -16.07 -25.18
C PHE A 11 -15.57 -16.35 -23.77
N ILE A 12 -15.44 -17.63 -23.40
CA ILE A 12 -14.90 -18.04 -22.09
C ILE A 12 -13.40 -17.71 -21.98
N ILE A 13 -12.64 -17.88 -23.08
CA ILE A 13 -11.22 -17.51 -23.12
C ILE A 13 -11.07 -15.98 -23.05
N LEU A 14 -11.92 -15.22 -23.73
CA LEU A 14 -11.83 -13.74 -23.72
C LEU A 14 -12.14 -13.14 -22.33
N THR A 15 -13.08 -13.72 -21.58
CA THR A 15 -13.46 -13.22 -20.24
C THR A 15 -12.45 -13.58 -19.15
N SER A 16 -11.73 -14.70 -19.29
CA SER A 16 -10.72 -15.13 -18.31
C SER A 16 -9.43 -14.29 -18.37
N VAL A 17 -9.08 -13.74 -19.54
CA VAL A 17 -7.91 -12.85 -19.68
C VAL A 17 -8.09 -11.53 -18.92
N SER A 18 -9.32 -11.01 -18.78
CA SER A 18 -9.58 -9.76 -18.06
C SER A 18 -9.40 -9.87 -16.53
N ALA A 19 -9.38 -11.08 -15.95
CA ALA A 19 -9.27 -11.26 -14.51
C ALA A 19 -7.84 -11.16 -13.96
N LEU A 20 -6.81 -11.21 -14.82
CA LEU A 20 -5.41 -11.32 -14.39
C LEU A 20 -4.68 -9.97 -14.28
N ALA A 21 -5.27 -8.86 -14.74
CA ALA A 21 -4.62 -7.55 -14.72
C ALA A 21 -4.64 -6.84 -13.34
N ASN A 22 -5.37 -7.37 -12.36
CA ASN A 22 -5.55 -6.69 -11.06
C ASN A 22 -4.60 -7.18 -9.95
N GLY A 23 -3.68 -8.11 -10.25
CA GLY A 23 -2.87 -8.80 -9.24
C GLY A 23 -1.70 -8.00 -8.67
N GLU A 24 -1.32 -6.87 -9.28
CA GLU A 24 -0.13 -6.10 -8.86
C GLU A 24 -0.42 -5.16 -7.68
N HIS A 25 -1.67 -4.71 -7.54
CA HIS A 25 -2.07 -3.72 -6.51
C HIS A 25 -2.08 -4.28 -5.08
N LEU A 26 -2.24 -5.60 -4.90
CA LEU A 26 -2.32 -6.19 -3.55
C LEU A 26 -0.95 -6.31 -2.86
N LYS A 27 0.15 -6.30 -3.62
CA LYS A 27 1.51 -6.36 -3.05
C LYS A 27 1.93 -5.06 -2.39
N THR A 28 1.48 -3.92 -2.93
CA THR A 28 1.75 -2.58 -2.41
C THR A 28 1.10 -2.30 -1.06
N LEU A 29 0.09 -3.08 -0.67
CA LEU A 29 -0.61 -2.84 0.57
C LEU A 29 0.05 -3.49 1.79
N LYS A 30 0.88 -4.53 1.65
CA LYS A 30 1.46 -5.22 2.81
C LYS A 30 2.61 -4.45 3.46
N GLN A 31 2.90 -4.76 4.72
CA GLN A 31 4.14 -4.30 5.35
C GLN A 31 5.34 -4.78 4.54
N GLU A 32 6.25 -3.86 4.23
CA GLU A 32 7.52 -4.20 3.59
C GLU A 32 8.55 -4.55 4.67
N THR A 33 9.26 -5.66 4.48
CA THR A 33 10.25 -6.18 5.44
C THR A 33 11.64 -6.24 4.85
N ASP A 34 11.79 -6.02 3.54
CA ASP A 34 13.08 -5.79 2.93
C ASP A 34 13.45 -4.30 3.03
N PRO A 35 14.54 -3.94 3.73
CA PRO A 35 14.89 -2.55 3.96
C PRO A 35 15.26 -1.78 2.67
N LYS A 36 15.69 -2.47 1.62
CA LYS A 36 15.98 -1.82 0.33
C LYS A 36 14.68 -1.50 -0.41
N ALA A 37 13.73 -2.42 -0.40
CA ALA A 37 12.39 -2.21 -0.96
C ALA A 37 11.66 -1.12 -0.20
N PHE A 38 11.74 -1.09 1.14
CA PHE A 38 11.16 -0.02 1.95
C PHE A 38 11.77 1.34 1.59
N LYS A 39 13.11 1.42 1.43
CA LYS A 39 13.76 2.67 1.00
C LYS A 39 13.24 3.16 -0.36
N ILE A 40 13.01 2.25 -1.31
CA ILE A 40 12.43 2.59 -2.62
C ILE A 40 10.98 3.05 -2.47
N LEU A 41 10.20 2.41 -1.61
CA LEU A 41 8.82 2.81 -1.30
C LEU A 41 8.81 4.21 -0.69
N LYS A 42 9.63 4.46 0.32
CA LYS A 42 9.76 5.75 0.99
C LYS A 42 10.06 6.89 0.01
N GLU A 43 11.04 6.70 -0.88
CA GLU A 43 11.35 7.69 -1.92
C GLU A 43 10.16 7.96 -2.86
N LYS A 44 9.42 6.91 -3.25
CA LYS A 44 8.24 7.04 -4.11
C LYS A 44 7.05 7.70 -3.42
N SER A 45 6.98 7.61 -2.10
CA SER A 45 5.90 8.19 -1.30
C SER A 45 6.14 9.65 -0.94
N ILE A 46 7.25 10.28 -1.34
CA ILE A 46 7.49 11.70 -1.07
C ILE A 46 6.55 12.56 -1.94
N ASP A 47 5.68 13.35 -1.30
CA ASP A 47 4.88 14.36 -1.96
C ASP A 47 5.82 15.47 -2.48
N PRO A 48 5.84 15.74 -3.80
CA PRO A 48 6.75 16.73 -4.39
C PRO A 48 6.46 18.18 -3.97
N LYS A 49 5.29 18.47 -3.40
CA LYS A 49 4.92 19.82 -2.93
C LYS A 49 5.34 20.07 -1.50
N THR A 50 5.17 19.06 -0.64
CA THR A 50 5.43 19.21 0.81
C THR A 50 6.79 18.65 1.23
N GLY A 51 7.34 17.70 0.45
CA GLY A 51 8.53 16.93 0.81
C GLY A 51 8.27 15.90 1.92
N LEU A 52 7.01 15.72 2.34
CA LEU A 52 6.60 14.75 3.36
C LEU A 52 6.11 13.47 2.70
N LEU A 53 6.07 12.39 3.48
CA LEU A 53 5.55 11.12 2.99
C LEU A 53 4.02 11.12 2.89
N GLU A 54 3.50 10.69 1.75
CA GLU A 54 2.10 10.32 1.56
C GLU A 54 1.82 8.98 2.23
N THR A 55 0.87 8.96 3.16
CA THR A 55 0.41 7.75 3.83
C THR A 55 -0.59 6.97 2.97
N LEU A 56 -0.78 5.68 3.27
CA LEU A 56 -1.84 4.89 2.64
C LEU A 56 -3.23 5.50 2.91
N ASP A 57 -4.15 5.31 1.95
CA ASP A 57 -5.53 5.76 2.08
C ASP A 57 -6.21 5.10 3.30
N PRO A 58 -6.71 5.88 4.29
CA PRO A 58 -7.43 5.37 5.45
C PRO A 58 -8.65 4.49 5.11
N HIS A 59 -9.24 4.65 3.92
CA HIS A 59 -10.39 3.86 3.47
C HIS A 59 -10.07 2.37 3.24
N HIS A 60 -8.78 2.01 3.11
CA HIS A 60 -8.34 0.62 3.08
C HIS A 60 -8.48 -0.10 4.43
N PHE A 61 -8.68 0.64 5.52
CA PHE A 61 -8.69 0.12 6.88
C PHE A 61 -10.06 0.24 7.55
N LYS A 62 -10.21 -0.39 8.72
CA LYS A 62 -11.41 -0.29 9.59
C LYS A 62 -11.00 -0.03 11.04
N GLY A 63 -11.96 0.40 11.86
CA GLY A 63 -11.76 0.60 13.29
C GLY A 63 -10.61 1.56 13.63
N LYS A 64 -9.81 1.19 14.64
CA LYS A 64 -8.68 2.01 15.12
C LYS A 64 -7.59 2.20 14.06
N ALA A 65 -7.32 1.19 13.23
CA ALA A 65 -6.36 1.32 12.13
C ALA A 65 -6.77 2.46 11.20
N ARG A 66 -8.02 2.48 10.72
CA ARG A 66 -8.52 3.61 9.89
C ARG A 66 -8.34 4.97 10.57
N GLN A 67 -8.60 5.07 11.86
CA GLN A 67 -8.40 6.31 12.60
C GLN A 67 -6.93 6.70 12.67
N ALA A 68 -6.03 5.75 12.88
CA ALA A 68 -4.59 5.99 12.91
C ALA A 68 -4.05 6.48 11.55
N TYR A 69 -4.43 5.82 10.44
CA TYR A 69 -4.06 6.28 9.09
C TYR A 69 -4.65 7.65 8.77
N GLN A 70 -5.88 7.95 9.24
CA GLN A 70 -6.47 9.28 9.05
C GLN A 70 -5.66 10.35 9.78
N ILE A 71 -5.28 10.11 11.05
CA ILE A 71 -4.43 11.03 11.81
C ILE A 71 -3.08 11.21 11.12
N ALA A 72 -2.46 10.13 10.65
CA ALA A 72 -1.18 10.20 9.96
C ALA A 72 -1.25 11.04 8.68
N LYS A 73 -2.37 10.94 7.94
CA LYS A 73 -2.65 11.78 6.78
C LYS A 73 -2.91 13.25 7.13
N ASP A 74 -3.55 13.51 8.26
CA ASP A 74 -3.95 14.86 8.66
C ASP A 74 -2.81 15.68 9.27
N ILE A 75 -1.83 15.04 9.92
CA ILE A 75 -0.69 15.68 10.60
C ILE A 75 0.67 15.01 10.30
N PRO A 76 1.04 14.81 9.02
CA PRO A 76 2.26 14.08 8.65
C PRO A 76 3.53 14.73 9.21
N GLU A 77 3.58 16.07 9.30
CA GLU A 77 4.72 16.82 9.85
C GLU A 77 4.96 16.55 11.34
N VAL A 78 3.90 16.27 12.09
CA VAL A 78 4.02 15.91 13.50
C VAL A 78 4.57 14.50 13.62
N LEU A 79 4.01 13.55 12.86
CA LEU A 79 4.46 12.16 12.90
C LEU A 79 5.90 11.98 12.41
N ALA A 80 6.35 12.79 11.44
CA ALA A 80 7.72 12.79 10.97
C ALA A 80 8.74 13.17 12.07
N GLN A 81 8.29 13.89 13.11
CA GLN A 81 9.10 14.31 14.26
C GLN A 81 9.00 13.34 15.45
N VAL A 82 8.03 12.43 15.44
CA VAL A 82 7.83 11.47 16.53
C VAL A 82 8.68 10.23 16.28
N PRO A 83 9.52 9.81 17.25
CA PRO A 83 10.27 8.56 17.13
C PRO A 83 9.35 7.35 16.96
N CYS A 84 9.79 6.38 16.18
CA CYS A 84 9.16 5.07 16.18
C CYS A 84 9.65 4.26 17.40
N PHE A 85 8.72 3.62 18.12
CA PHE A 85 9.01 2.83 19.33
C PHE A 85 8.75 1.33 19.13
N CYS A 86 8.57 0.89 17.88
CA CYS A 86 8.27 -0.50 17.54
C CYS A 86 9.52 -1.37 17.29
N ASP A 87 10.73 -0.81 17.46
CA ASP A 87 12.00 -1.47 17.12
C ASP A 87 12.03 -2.03 15.68
N CYS A 88 11.39 -1.33 14.74
CA CYS A 88 11.26 -1.72 13.33
C CYS A 88 12.24 -0.98 12.40
N ASP A 89 13.28 -0.37 12.95
CA ASP A 89 14.35 0.32 12.23
C ASP A 89 15.14 -0.62 11.32
N VAL A 90 15.24 -1.90 11.68
CA VAL A 90 15.84 -2.97 10.84
C VAL A 90 15.14 -3.15 9.49
N PHE A 91 13.87 -2.71 9.37
CA PHE A 91 13.10 -2.71 8.12
C PHE A 91 13.13 -1.37 7.39
N GLY A 92 13.82 -0.36 7.94
CA GLY A 92 14.04 0.95 7.31
C GLY A 92 13.11 2.06 7.81
N HIS A 93 12.30 1.84 8.84
CA HIS A 93 11.47 2.88 9.45
C HIS A 93 12.32 3.76 10.38
N GLU A 94 12.25 5.07 10.22
CA GLU A 94 13.06 6.05 10.96
C GLU A 94 12.21 6.88 11.94
N ASN A 95 10.94 7.12 11.61
CA ASN A 95 10.00 7.88 12.45
C ASN A 95 8.59 7.28 12.39
N LEU A 96 7.66 7.84 13.17
CA LEU A 96 6.29 7.33 13.24
C LEU A 96 5.54 7.46 11.91
N LEU A 97 5.87 8.43 11.06
CA LEU A 97 5.21 8.59 9.75
C LEU A 97 5.53 7.42 8.81
N ASP A 98 6.74 6.86 8.91
CA ASP A 98 7.17 5.71 8.11
C ASP A 98 6.25 4.49 8.30
N CYS A 99 5.65 4.31 9.48
CA CYS A 99 4.70 3.23 9.76
C CYS A 99 3.41 3.30 8.92
N PHE A 100 3.13 4.43 8.26
CA PHE A 100 1.86 4.67 7.58
C PHE A 100 1.97 4.72 6.05
N ILE A 101 3.17 4.55 5.48
CA ILE A 101 3.35 4.42 4.02
C ILE A 101 3.17 2.97 3.53
N ASP A 102 3.10 2.03 4.46
CA ASP A 102 2.74 0.62 4.26
C ASP A 102 1.69 0.18 5.30
N GLN A 103 1.48 -1.14 5.46
CA GLN A 103 0.50 -1.69 6.40
C GLN A 103 0.94 -1.80 7.86
N HIS A 104 2.17 -1.45 8.23
CA HIS A 104 2.69 -1.67 9.58
C HIS A 104 1.84 -0.99 10.65
N GLY A 105 1.37 0.24 10.39
CA GLY A 105 0.49 1.00 11.29
C GLY A 105 -0.89 0.38 11.54
N ALA A 106 -1.25 -0.70 10.85
CA ALA A 106 -2.50 -1.43 11.08
C ALA A 106 -2.43 -2.45 12.23
N GLY A 107 -1.22 -2.80 12.70
CA GLY A 107 -0.97 -3.78 13.77
C GLY A 107 -0.71 -5.20 13.29
#